data_AF-A0A844UD49-F1
#
_entry.id   AF-A0A844UD49-F1
#
_cell.length_a   1.000
_cell.length_b   1.000
_cell.length_c   1.000
_cell.angle_alpha   90.00
_cell.angle_beta   90.00
_cell.angle_gamma   90.00
#
_symmetry.space_group_name_H-M   'P 1'
#
loop_
_entity.id
_entity.type
_entity.pdbx_description
1 polymer ?
#
loop_
_entity_poly.entity_id
_entity_poly.type
_entity_poly.pdbx_seq_one_letter_code
_entity_poly.pdbx_strand_id
1 'polypeptide(L)'
;MKKRIIPIALLLSGMVSYAQVGIGVKEPDKSAILELHAKDKGLLIPKIALVSLLDNNSIHGGNPKEGLLVFNTVNRQQKVDN
;
A
#
# COMPACT_ATOMS: atom_id res chain seq x y z
N MET A 1 -38.84 -4.04 -28.36
CA MET A 1 -37.72 -4.69 -27.63
C MET A 1 -36.36 -4.01 -27.83
N LYS A 2 -35.99 -3.59 -29.05
CA LYS A 2 -34.68 -2.96 -29.37
C LYS A 2 -34.37 -1.64 -28.61
N LYS A 3 -35.40 -0.86 -28.25
CA LYS A 3 -35.25 0.45 -27.58
C LYS A 3 -34.81 0.36 -26.10
N ARG A 4 -34.91 -0.82 -25.47
CA ARG A 4 -34.49 -1.05 -24.08
C ARG A 4 -33.04 -1.54 -23.98
N ILE A 5 -32.43 -1.90 -25.11
CA ILE A 5 -31.08 -2.49 -25.14
C ILE A 5 -30.00 -1.42 -25.01
N ILE A 6 -30.21 -0.23 -25.58
CA ILE A 6 -29.28 0.90 -25.53
C ILE A 6 -28.99 1.37 -24.08
N PRO A 7 -29.99 1.65 -23.22
CA PRO A 7 -29.70 2.06 -21.85
C PRO A 7 -29.03 0.96 -21.01
N ILE A 8 -29.36 -0.31 -21.26
CA ILE A 8 -28.74 -1.45 -20.58
C ILE A 8 -27.27 -1.59 -20.99
N ALA A 9 -26.97 -1.46 -22.28
CA ALA A 9 -25.59 -1.50 -22.78
C ALA A 9 -24.74 -0.35 -22.22
N LEU A 10 -25.32 0.86 -22.11
CA LEU A 10 -24.64 2.01 -21.51
C LEU A 10 -24.34 1.79 -20.02
N LEU A 11 -25.29 1.23 -19.26
CA LEU A 11 -25.12 0.91 -17.84
C LEU A 11 -24.03 -0.16 -17.59
N LEU A 12 -23.93 -1.15 -18.48
CA LEU A 12 -22.91 -2.20 -18.38
C LEU A 12 -21.50 -1.73 -18.77
N SER A 13 -21.38 -0.66 -19.56
CA SER A 13 -20.07 -0.12 -19.99
C SER A 13 -19.28 0.55 -18.87
N GLY A 14 -19.94 1.02 -17.80
CA GLY A 14 -19.30 1.70 -16.67
C GLY A 14 -18.65 0.77 -15.63
N MET A 15 -18.79 -0.55 -15.78
CA MET A 15 -18.35 -1.52 -14.75
C MET A 15 -16.86 -1.88 -14.78
N VAL A 16 -16.06 -1.30 -15.71
CA VAL A 16 -14.64 -1.66 -15.94
C VAL A 16 -13.64 -0.53 -15.70
N SER A 17 -13.98 0.43 -14.82
CA SER A 17 -13.01 1.46 -14.41
C SER A 17 -12.08 0.93 -13.29
N TYR A 18 -10.81 0.71 -13.62
CA TYR A 18 -9.75 0.57 -12.62
C TYR A 18 -9.30 1.98 -12.18
N ALA A 19 -9.35 2.27 -10.88
CA ALA A 19 -8.84 3.52 -10.34
C ALA A 19 -7.51 3.24 -9.62
N GLN A 20 -6.39 3.73 -10.17
CA GLN A 20 -5.11 3.72 -9.47
C GLN A 20 -5.06 4.82 -8.40
N VAL A 21 -4.32 4.58 -7.31
CA VAL A 21 -4.27 5.53 -6.20
C VAL A 21 -3.07 6.47 -6.38
N GLY A 22 -3.35 7.75 -6.56
CA GLY A 22 -2.35 8.81 -6.54
C GLY A 22 -2.46 9.66 -5.29
N ILE A 23 -1.37 9.85 -4.55
CA ILE A 23 -1.29 10.80 -3.45
C ILE A 23 -0.25 11.87 -3.79
N GLY A 24 -0.70 13.10 -4.02
CA GLY A 24 0.18 14.21 -4.42
C GLY A 24 0.59 14.19 -5.90
N VAL A 25 -0.02 13.33 -6.72
CA VAL A 25 0.13 13.25 -8.18
C VAL A 25 -1.26 13.07 -8.83
N LYS A 26 -1.51 13.77 -9.95
CA LYS A 26 -2.81 13.76 -10.63
C LYS A 26 -2.98 12.56 -11.57
N GLU A 27 -1.90 12.17 -12.22
CA GLU A 27 -1.85 11.05 -13.16
C GLU A 27 -0.73 10.11 -12.70
N PRO A 28 -1.04 9.15 -11.82
CA PRO A 28 -0.05 8.18 -11.37
C PRO A 28 0.45 7.36 -12.55
N ASP A 29 1.71 6.90 -12.47
CA ASP A 29 2.31 6.01 -13.44
C ASP A 29 1.44 4.77 -13.65
N LYS A 30 1.25 4.37 -14.91
CA LYS A 30 0.36 3.26 -15.28
C LYS A 30 0.83 1.91 -14.72
N SER A 31 2.11 1.79 -14.36
CA SER A 31 2.67 0.60 -13.72
C SER A 31 2.53 0.59 -12.19
N ALA A 32 2.10 1.70 -11.57
CA ALA A 32 1.97 1.84 -10.13
C ALA A 32 0.52 1.62 -9.67
N ILE A 33 0.32 0.72 -8.70
CA ILE A 33 -0.97 0.59 -7.99
C ILE A 33 -1.20 1.78 -7.05
N LEU A 34 -0.12 2.28 -6.43
CA LEU A 34 -0.07 3.46 -5.58
C LEU A 34 1.18 4.27 -5.91
N GLU A 35 1.01 5.55 -6.24
CA GLU A 35 2.11 6.50 -6.34
C GLU A 35 1.97 7.59 -5.28
N LEU A 36 3.05 7.80 -4.51
CA LEU A 36 3.15 8.87 -3.53
C LEU A 36 4.21 9.87 -4.00
N HIS A 37 3.78 11.11 -4.19
CA HIS A 37 4.67 12.20 -4.60
C HIS A 37 4.53 13.40 -3.66
N ALA A 38 5.65 13.83 -3.07
CA ALA A 38 5.73 15.02 -2.24
C ALA A 38 7.16 15.60 -2.26
N LYS A 39 7.28 16.94 -2.14
CA LYS A 39 8.58 17.63 -2.14
C LYS A 39 9.35 17.50 -0.82
N ASP A 40 8.61 17.54 0.29
CA ASP A 40 9.14 17.70 1.65
C ASP A 40 8.39 16.84 2.68
N LYS A 41 7.63 15.85 2.21
CA LYS A 41 6.86 14.91 3.05
C LYS A 41 7.13 13.47 2.60
N GLY A 42 6.87 12.51 3.48
CA GLY A 42 7.03 11.09 3.21
C GLY A 42 5.82 10.27 3.66
N LEU A 43 5.94 8.94 3.52
CA LEU A 43 4.93 7.99 3.98
C LEU A 43 5.17 7.63 5.46
N LEU A 44 4.15 7.80 6.30
CA LEU A 44 4.17 7.25 7.65
C LEU A 44 3.54 5.85 7.64
N ILE A 45 4.39 4.82 7.70
CA ILE A 45 3.98 3.40 7.81
C ILE A 45 3.77 2.99 9.28
N PRO A 46 3.10 1.84 9.55
CA PRO A 46 2.92 1.34 10.91
C PRO A 46 4.26 1.19 11.67
N LYS A 47 4.29 1.68 12.91
CA LYS A 47 5.44 1.61 13.80
C LYS A 47 5.25 0.47 14.79
N ILE A 48 6.18 -0.48 14.82
CA ILE A 48 6.11 -1.69 15.65
C ILE A 48 7.43 -1.86 16.38
N ALA A 49 7.40 -2.22 17.66
CA ALA A 49 8.61 -2.57 18.42
C ALA A 49 8.94 -4.05 18.18
N LEU A 50 9.87 -4.35 17.27
CA LEU A 50 10.29 -5.73 17.03
C LEU A 50 11.37 -6.14 18.04
N VAL A 51 11.20 -7.31 18.66
CA VAL A 51 12.14 -7.89 19.62
C VAL A 51 13.40 -8.40 18.91
N SER A 52 13.28 -8.84 17.65
CA SER A 52 14.40 -9.30 16.81
C SER A 52 14.06 -9.21 15.32
N LEU A 53 15.01 -9.52 14.44
CA LEU A 53 14.76 -9.60 12.99
C LEU A 53 13.92 -10.83 12.57
N LEU A 54 13.79 -11.82 13.46
CA LEU A 54 12.98 -13.04 13.26
C LEU A 54 11.66 -12.97 14.04
N ASP A 55 11.33 -11.79 14.58
CA ASP A 55 10.14 -11.60 15.38
C ASP A 55 8.89 -11.51 14.51
N ASN A 56 8.18 -12.64 14.44
CA ASN A 56 6.89 -12.75 13.75
C ASN A 56 5.69 -12.52 14.68
N ASN A 57 5.91 -12.37 15.98
CA ASN A 57 4.85 -12.33 16.98
C ASN A 57 4.43 -10.89 17.32
N SER A 58 5.35 -9.93 17.20
CA SER A 58 5.04 -8.50 17.41
C SER A 58 4.16 -7.90 16.31
N ILE A 59 3.95 -8.60 15.19
CA ILE A 59 3.03 -8.22 14.13
C ILE A 59 1.69 -8.95 14.35
N HIS A 60 0.61 -8.19 14.53
CA HIS A 60 -0.71 -8.75 14.80
C HIS A 60 -1.17 -9.70 13.68
N GLY A 61 -1.71 -10.85 14.07
CA GLY A 61 -2.11 -11.94 13.16
C GLY A 61 -1.06 -13.05 13.00
N GLY A 62 0.19 -12.82 13.42
CA GLY A 62 1.29 -13.77 13.24
C GLY A 62 1.64 -14.01 11.76
N ASN A 63 2.85 -14.52 11.49
CA ASN A 63 3.31 -14.84 10.12
C ASN A 63 3.13 -13.68 9.12
N PRO A 64 3.88 -12.56 9.28
CA PRO A 64 3.78 -11.41 8.39
C PRO A 64 3.95 -11.83 6.92
N LYS A 65 3.11 -11.27 6.04
CA LYS A 65 3.20 -11.55 4.60
C LYS A 65 4.46 -10.96 4.00
N GLU A 66 4.99 -11.63 2.98
CA GLU A 66 6.10 -11.11 2.19
C GLU A 66 5.73 -9.74 1.60
N GLY A 67 6.65 -8.78 1.67
CA GLY A 67 6.44 -7.41 1.23
C GLY A 67 5.74 -6.48 2.24
N LEU A 68 5.35 -6.96 3.43
CA LEU A 68 4.80 -6.11 4.48
C LEU A 68 5.87 -5.11 4.98
N LEU A 69 5.57 -3.82 4.90
CA LEU A 69 6.45 -2.75 5.37
C LEU A 69 6.00 -2.23 6.74
N VAL A 70 6.93 -2.22 7.70
CA VAL A 70 6.75 -1.64 9.03
C VAL A 70 8.02 -0.91 9.46
N PHE A 71 7.88 0.10 10.31
CA PHE A 71 9.03 0.78 10.91
C PHE A 71 9.31 0.19 12.29
N ASN A 72 10.48 -0.44 12.44
CA ASN A 72 10.92 -0.96 13.74
C ASN A 72 11.34 0.19 14.66
N THR A 73 10.74 0.30 15.85
CA THR A 73 11.04 1.36 16.82
C THR A 73 12.08 0.99 17.87
N VAL A 74 12.54 -0.27 17.90
CA VAL A 74 13.56 -0.70 18.87
C VAL A 74 14.95 -0.23 18.43
N ASN A 75 15.61 0.56 19.29
CA ASN A 75 16.99 0.98 19.10
C ASN A 75 17.93 -0.21 19.35
N ARG A 76 18.48 -0.81 18.30
CA ARG A 76 19.60 -1.74 18.47
C ARG A 76 20.84 -0.93 18.84
N GLN A 77 21.21 -0.96 20.12
CA GLN A 77 22.56 -0.58 20.52
C GLN A 77 23.52 -1.57 19.84
N GLN A 78 24.27 -1.11 18.84
CA GLN A 78 25.32 -1.90 18.24
C GLN A 78 26.40 -2.10 19.32
N LYS A 79 26.50 -3.32 19.85
CA LYS A 79 27.68 -3.75 20.58
C LYS A 79 28.82 -3.76 19.56
N VAL A 80 29.67 -2.74 19.58
CA VAL A 80 30.93 -2.73 18.82
C VAL A 80 31.84 -3.72 19.54
N ASP A 81 31.91 -4.93 19.02
CA ASP A 81 32.86 -5.93 19.50
C ASP A 81 34.25 -5.50 18.99
N ASN A 82 35.10 -5.04 19.92
CA ASN A 82 36.55 -4.86 19.72
C ASN A 82 37.27 -6.21 19.79
#